data_AF-X0UFX1-F1
#
_entry.id   AF-X0UFX1-F1
#
_cell.length_a   1.000
_cell.length_b   1.000
_cell.length_c   1.000
_cell.angle_alpha   90.00
_cell.angle_beta   90.00
_cell.angle_gamma   90.00
#
_symmetry.space_group_name_H-M   'P 1'
#
loop_
_entity.id
_entity.type
_entity.pdbx_description
1 polymer ?
#
loop_
_entity_poly.entity_id
_entity_poly.type
_entity_poly.pdbx_seq_one_letter_code
_entity_poly.pdbx_strand_id
1 'polypeptide(L)'
;MISYDSLVLHAKERGLPAGKLRGAAREYLQVLTLKTLYGLPKAKELVFLGGTALRMGYNHTRFSEDLDFDAASLTFREWKILLEETG
;
A
#
# COMPACT_ATOMS: atom_id res chain seq x y z
N MET A 1 -3.16 11.44 -9.38
CA MET A 1 -4.33 10.86 -8.67
C MET A 1 -5.39 10.53 -9.71
N ILE A 2 -6.05 9.37 -9.64
CA ILE A 2 -7.08 8.97 -10.61
C ILE A 2 -8.46 9.52 -10.24
N SER A 3 -9.37 9.62 -11.21
CA SER A 3 -10.77 9.96 -10.97
C SER A 3 -11.55 8.79 -10.36
N TYR A 4 -12.70 9.08 -9.75
CA TYR A 4 -13.61 8.05 -9.25
C TYR A 4 -14.07 7.11 -10.37
N ASP A 5 -14.42 7.63 -11.55
CA ASP A 5 -14.84 6.81 -12.68
C ASP A 5 -13.73 5.87 -13.15
N SER A 6 -12.49 6.34 -13.14
CA SER A 6 -11.33 5.50 -13.48
C SER A 6 -11.12 4.38 -12.45
N LEU A 7 -11.31 4.67 -11.16
CA LEU A 7 -11.25 3.67 -10.10
C LEU A 7 -12.34 2.59 -10.28
N VAL A 8 -13.57 3.01 -10.60
CA VAL A 8 -14.69 2.09 -10.84
C VAL A 8 -14.43 1.24 -12.09
N LEU A 9 -13.92 1.83 -13.18
CA LEU A 9 -13.59 1.11 -14.39
C LEU A 9 -12.52 0.05 -14.11
N HIS A 10 -11.43 0.43 -13.43
CA HIS A 10 -10.35 -0.48 -13.08
C HIS A 10 -10.82 -1.62 -12.16
N ALA A 11 -11.71 -1.33 -11.20
CA ALA A 11 -12.29 -2.36 -10.35
C ALA A 11 -13.13 -3.37 -11.15
N LYS A 12 -13.88 -2.91 -12.15
CA LYS A 12 -14.65 -3.77 -13.06
C LYS A 12 -13.73 -4.62 -13.95
N GLU A 13 -12.66 -4.04 -14.49
CA GLU A 13 -11.66 -4.76 -15.30
C GLU A 13 -10.98 -5.89 -14.51
N ARG A 14 -10.78 -5.69 -13.21
CA ARG A 14 -10.28 -6.73 -12.28
C ARG A 14 -11.32 -7.76 -11.86
N GLY A 15 -12.55 -7.67 -12.37
CA GLY A 15 -13.65 -8.59 -12.03
C GLY A 15 -14.16 -8.45 -10.60
N LEU A 16 -13.97 -7.30 -9.95
CA LEU A 16 -14.47 -7.10 -8.59
C LEU A 16 -16.01 -6.99 -8.56
N PRO A 17 -16.69 -7.64 -7.61
CA PRO A 17 -18.13 -7.48 -7.43
C PRO A 17 -18.51 -6.02 -7.11
N ALA A 18 -19.70 -5.58 -7.53
CA ALA A 18 -20.17 -4.19 -7.35
C ALA A 18 -20.12 -3.69 -5.88
N GLY A 19 -20.30 -4.58 -4.90
CA GLY A 19 -20.18 -4.27 -3.47
C GLY A 19 -18.75 -4.11 -2.93
N LYS A 20 -17.72 -4.24 -3.77
CA LYS A 20 -16.30 -4.21 -3.34
C LYS A 20 -15.57 -2.92 -3.72
N LEU A 21 -16.27 -1.89 -4.20
CA LEU A 21 -15.65 -0.60 -4.55
C LEU A 21 -14.91 0.06 -3.39
N ARG A 22 -15.41 -0.06 -2.15
CA ARG A 22 -14.70 0.44 -0.96
C ARG A 22 -13.33 -0.24 -0.79
N GLY A 23 -13.25 -1.54 -1.07
CA GLY A 23 -11.99 -2.29 -1.05
C GLY A 23 -11.03 -1.82 -2.14
N ALA A 24 -11.53 -1.59 -3.35
CA ALA A 24 -10.72 -1.04 -4.46
C ALA A 24 -10.19 0.37 -4.14
N ALA A 25 -11.02 1.24 -3.56
CA ALA A 25 -10.60 2.57 -3.11
C ALA A 25 -9.50 2.49 -2.05
N ARG A 26 -9.62 1.56 -1.10
CA ARG A 26 -8.60 1.33 -0.08
C ARG A 26 -7.29 0.83 -0.68
N GLU A 27 -7.33 -0.18 -1.56
CA GLU A 27 -6.13 -0.68 -2.25
C GLU A 27 -5.44 0.44 -3.02
N TYR A 28 -6.21 1.32 -3.69
CA TYR A 28 -5.66 2.47 -4.38
C TYR A 28 -4.95 3.45 -3.42
N LEU A 29 -5.56 3.78 -2.28
CA LEU A 29 -4.91 4.62 -1.27
C LEU A 29 -3.67 3.96 -0.68
N GLN A 30 -3.71 2.65 -0.39
CA GLN A 30 -2.55 1.88 0.07
C GLN A 30 -1.39 1.92 -0.95
N VAL A 31 -1.69 1.78 -2.25
CA VAL A 31 -0.69 1.92 -3.33
C VAL A 31 -0.10 3.33 -3.36
N LEU A 32 -0.92 4.38 -3.18
CA LEU A 32 -0.40 5.74 -3.09
C LEU A 32 0.49 5.93 -1.86
N THR A 33 0.09 5.43 -0.70
CA THR A 33 0.90 5.47 0.52
C THR A 33 2.24 4.77 0.32
N LEU A 34 2.24 3.55 -0.22
CA LEU A 34 3.46 2.80 -0.52
C LEU A 34 4.35 3.53 -1.54
N LYS A 35 3.75 4.12 -2.58
CA LYS A 35 4.49 4.92 -3.57
C LYS A 35 5.18 6.13 -2.94
N THR A 36 4.49 6.85 -2.05
CA THR A 36 5.08 7.99 -1.34
C THR A 36 6.17 7.54 -0.39
N LEU A 37 5.90 6.51 0.43
CA LEU A 37 6.86 5.98 1.41
C LEU A 37 8.14 5.49 0.73
N TYR A 38 8.04 4.58 -0.24
CA TYR A 38 9.20 4.04 -0.96
C TYR A 38 9.86 5.04 -1.93
N GLY A 39 9.32 6.24 -2.08
CA GLY A 39 9.99 7.36 -2.73
C GLY A 39 11.12 7.98 -1.89
N LEU A 40 11.17 7.68 -0.58
CA LEU A 40 12.17 8.24 0.33
C LEU A 40 13.51 7.50 0.26
N PRO A 41 14.66 8.18 0.40
CA PRO A 41 16.00 7.60 0.23
C PRO A 41 16.31 6.39 1.14
N LYS A 42 15.64 6.28 2.29
CA LYS A 42 15.85 5.23 3.30
C LYS A 42 14.70 4.21 3.41
N ALA A 43 13.58 4.43 2.74
CA ALA A 43 12.42 3.53 2.86
C ALA A 43 12.64 2.14 2.26
N LYS A 44 13.62 1.97 1.37
CA LYS A 44 14.02 0.66 0.82
C LYS A 44 14.46 -0.38 1.86
N GLU A 45 14.81 0.08 3.06
CA GLU A 45 15.19 -0.78 4.19
C GLU A 45 13.95 -1.32 4.94
N LEU A 46 12.77 -0.76 4.69
CA LEU A 46 11.51 -1.33 5.16
C LEU A 46 11.15 -2.52 4.27
N VAL A 47 10.85 -3.65 4.90
CA VAL A 47 10.36 -4.84 4.22
C VAL A 47 8.84 -4.84 4.33
N PHE A 48 8.14 -4.68 3.20
CA PHE A 48 6.68 -4.77 3.16
C PHE A 48 6.22 -6.23 3.31
N LEU A 49 5.35 -6.50 4.29
CA LEU A 49 4.85 -7.84 4.59
C LEU A 49 3.36 -7.83 4.97
N GLY A 50 2.87 -8.97 5.47
CA GLY A 50 1.51 -9.09 5.99
C GLY A 50 0.43 -9.29 4.93
N GLY A 51 -0.83 -9.10 5.35
CA GLY A 51 -2.00 -9.46 4.55
C GLY A 51 -2.14 -8.64 3.27
N THR A 52 -1.71 -7.38 3.28
CA THR A 52 -1.78 -6.50 2.12
C THR A 52 -0.68 -6.80 1.11
N ALA A 53 0.52 -7.18 1.57
CA ALA A 53 1.57 -7.69 0.68
C ALA A 53 1.15 -9.00 -0.01
N LEU A 54 0.50 -9.91 0.71
CA LEU A 54 -0.07 -11.14 0.11
C LEU A 54 -1.17 -10.83 -0.91
N ARG A 55 -2.04 -9.87 -0.62
CA ARG A 55 -3.10 -9.44 -1.55
C ARG A 55 -2.52 -8.86 -2.84
N MET A 56 -1.55 -7.94 -2.74
CA MET A 56 -1.02 -7.20 -3.88
C MET A 56 0.03 -8.00 -4.67
N GLY A 57 0.93 -8.71 -3.98
CA GLY A 57 2.04 -9.45 -4.60
C GLY A 57 1.71 -10.89 -4.98
N TYR A 58 0.75 -11.52 -4.31
CA TYR A 58 0.46 -12.95 -4.44
C TYR A 58 -1.01 -13.24 -4.77
N ASN A 59 -1.76 -12.23 -5.21
CA ASN A 59 -3.16 -12.31 -5.67
C ASN A 59 -4.12 -12.99 -4.67
N HIS A 60 -3.87 -12.82 -3.37
CA HIS A 60 -4.73 -13.38 -2.33
C HIS A 60 -6.18 -12.82 -2.43
N THR A 61 -7.21 -13.60 -2.08
CA THR A 61 -8.61 -13.31 -2.44
C THR A 61 -9.33 -12.32 -1.51
N ARG A 62 -8.92 -12.23 -0.24
CA ARG A 62 -9.48 -11.25 0.72
C ARG A 62 -8.78 -9.90 0.65
N PHE A 63 -9.54 -8.82 0.84
CA PHE A 63 -8.97 -7.52 1.14
C PHE A 63 -8.25 -7.55 2.49
N SER A 64 -7.25 -6.69 2.62
CA SER A 64 -6.51 -6.43 3.85
C SER A 64 -6.47 -4.93 4.10
N GLU A 65 -6.53 -4.54 5.37
CA GLU A 65 -6.73 -3.13 5.76
C GLU A 65 -5.42 -2.45 6.15
N ASP A 66 -4.52 -3.19 6.79
CA ASP A 66 -3.28 -2.70 7.38
C ASP A 66 -2.11 -2.72 6.38
N LEU A 67 -1.11 -1.87 6.61
CA LEU A 67 0.18 -1.93 5.93
C LEU A 67 1.24 -2.31 6.97
N ASP A 68 1.80 -3.51 6.84
CA ASP A 68 2.77 -4.05 7.78
C ASP A 68 4.19 -3.94 7.22
N PHE A 69 5.14 -3.52 8.05
CA PHE A 69 6.55 -3.39 7.69
C PHE A 69 7.45 -3.99 8.77
N ASP A 70 8.51 -4.67 8.32
CA ASP A 70 9.65 -5.01 9.16
C ASP A 70 10.75 -3.99 8.89
N ALA A 71 11.43 -3.57 9.96
CA ALA A 71 12.45 -2.54 9.95
C ALA A 71 13.75 -3.06 10.60
N ALA A 72 13.97 -4.38 10.60
CA ALA A 72 15.12 -5.02 11.24
C ALA A 72 16.49 -4.47 10.79
N SER A 73 16.60 -3.92 9.58
CA SER A 73 17.84 -3.29 9.07
C SER A 73 18.00 -1.82 9.46
N LEU A 74 17.00 -1.17 10.07
CA LEU A 74 17.04 0.24 10.46
C LEU A 74 17.45 0.41 11.92
N THR A 75 18.41 1.30 12.17
CA THR A 75 18.64 1.81 13.52
C THR A 75 17.50 2.74 13.96
N PHE A 76 17.28 2.89 15.27
CA PHE A 76 16.27 3.83 15.78
C PHE A 76 16.48 5.28 15.29
N ARG A 77 17.74 5.67 15.05
CA ARG A 77 18.07 6.98 14.48
C ARG A 77 17.60 7.11 13.03
N GLU A 78 17.87 6.10 12.20
CA GLU A 78 17.42 6.09 10.80
C GLU A 78 15.90 6.01 10.69
N TRP A 79 15.26 5.26 11.59
CA TRP A 79 13.80 5.25 11.71
C TRP A 79 13.24 6.65 12.00
N LYS A 80 13.85 7.40 12.92
CA LYS A 80 13.42 8.78 13.20
C LYS A 80 13.58 9.72 12.01
N ILE A 81 14.69 9.62 11.29
CA ILE A 81 14.91 10.42 10.07
C ILE A 81 13.82 10.11 9.04
N LEU A 82 13.51 8.82 8.84
CA LEU A 82 12.48 8.39 7.90
C LEU A 82 11.09 8.96 8.29
N LEU A 83 10.75 9.01 9.58
CA LEU A 83 9.50 9.61 10.06
C LEU A 83 9.44 11.12 9.84
N GLU A 84 10.56 11.83 9.99
CA GLU A 84 10.64 13.28 9.77
C GLU A 84 10.56 13.64 8.27
N GLU A 85 11.07 12.77 7.39
CA GLU A 85 11.01 12.94 5.93
C GLU A 85 9.60 12.69 5.35
N THR A 86 8.74 11.96 6.06
CA THR A 86 7.36 11.69 5.62
C THR A 86 6.39 12.87 5.73
N GLY A 87 6.78 13.97 6.40
CA GLY A 87 5.97 15.17 6.58
C GLY A 87 5.10 15.16 7.83
#